data_AF-A0A1J1I0A7-F1
#
_entry.id   AF-A0A1J1I0A7-F1
#
_cell.length_a   1.000
_cell.length_b   1.000
_cell.length_c   1.000
_cell.angle_alpha   90.00
_cell.angle_beta   90.00
_cell.angle_gamma   90.00
#
_symmetry.space_group_name_H-M   'P 1'
#
loop_
_entity.id
_entity.type
_entity.pdbx_description
1 polymer ?
#
loop_
_entity_poly.entity_id
_entity_poly.type
_entity_poly.pdbx_seq_one_letter_code
_entity_poly.pdbx_strand_id
1 'polypeptide(L)'
;MSYFRWLGLNSFLVKVKGKLVLKSISRFSQPNCRTQKLKAINYFSETNLKWSSSQFFLDKIDNFQGCEIIFGGFFRFPFAYEELQENKTIKITGYNVDLINIIAPYANYTVKISFSKRRLRKRRFDVFISPPLLLHHVQKRHHFNMPTQAIHYESVRAIVPPRESYTSFEKLLLAFDKPVWSLIIITFALAFIVIIILRFCPRFIREFVIGRNVKEPALNVLIAFFGVGQTILPRRNFARILLIMFILYSLIIRTAYQGKSFEFLQKDMKRKGVQTVKDLFDKNYTIYTNKFLQTEWKTADIIKQ
;
A
#
# COMPACT_ATOMS: atom_id res chain seq x y z
N MET A 1 5.19 -4.10 -13.42
CA MET A 1 6.01 -4.12 -14.65
C MET A 1 5.21 -4.53 -15.87
N SER A 2 4.64 -3.53 -16.54
CA SER A 2 4.31 -3.62 -17.96
C SER A 2 5.46 -3.01 -18.75
N TYR A 3 5.91 -3.70 -19.80
CA TYR A 3 7.03 -3.27 -20.64
C TYR A 3 6.63 -3.21 -22.10
N PHE A 4 7.22 -2.30 -22.85
CA PHE A 4 7.15 -2.29 -24.31
C PHE A 4 8.51 -2.71 -24.87
N ARG A 5 8.60 -3.92 -25.44
CA ARG A 5 9.87 -4.50 -25.94
C ARG A 5 10.11 -4.13 -27.41
N TRP A 6 11.11 -3.29 -27.68
CA TRP A 6 11.61 -2.96 -29.03
C TRP A 6 12.90 -3.73 -29.38
N LEU A 7 13.19 -3.86 -30.68
CA LEU A 7 14.17 -4.77 -31.27
C LEU A 7 15.56 -4.14 -31.51
N GLY A 8 16.57 -4.64 -30.80
CA GLY A 8 17.96 -4.83 -31.26
C GLY A 8 18.82 -3.60 -31.59
N LEU A 9 19.76 -3.29 -30.69
CA LEU A 9 20.99 -2.52 -30.97
C LEU A 9 21.96 -3.34 -31.82
N ASN A 10 21.59 -3.59 -33.08
CA ASN A 10 22.45 -4.28 -34.05
C ASN A 10 23.11 -3.25 -34.96
N SER A 11 24.16 -2.58 -34.48
CA SER A 11 25.11 -1.83 -35.29
C SER A 11 26.30 -2.74 -35.63
N PHE A 12 26.71 -2.71 -36.89
CA PHE A 12 27.80 -3.51 -37.42
C PHE A 12 28.77 -2.60 -38.15
N LEU A 13 30.05 -2.91 -38.00
CA LEU A 13 31.11 -2.25 -38.72
C LEU A 13 31.43 -3.10 -39.96
N VAL A 14 31.25 -2.53 -41.14
CA VAL A 14 31.40 -3.24 -42.42
C VAL A 14 32.34 -2.47 -43.33
N LYS A 15 33.33 -3.16 -43.90
CA LYS A 15 34.21 -2.58 -44.93
C LYS A 15 33.54 -2.70 -46.29
N VAL A 16 33.24 -1.57 -46.93
CA VAL A 16 32.57 -1.51 -48.24
C VAL A 16 33.45 -0.72 -49.20
N LYS A 17 33.92 -1.35 -50.29
CA LYS A 17 34.79 -0.72 -51.31
C LYS A 17 36.00 0.01 -50.70
N GLY A 18 36.68 -0.63 -49.75
CA GLY A 18 37.87 -0.07 -49.09
C GLY A 18 37.58 0.84 -47.90
N LYS A 19 36.37 1.39 -47.74
CA LYS A 19 36.03 2.30 -46.63
C LYS A 19 35.32 1.59 -45.48
N LEU A 20 35.65 1.93 -44.24
CA LEU A 20 34.98 1.46 -43.03
C LEU A 20 33.65 2.22 -42.84
N VAL A 21 32.54 1.48 -42.78
CA VAL A 21 31.19 2.03 -42.66
C VAL A 21 30.48 1.40 -41.47
N LEU A 22 29.94 2.23 -40.59
CA LEU A 22 29.05 1.80 -39.53
C LEU A 22 27.63 1.69 -40.08
N LYS A 23 27.05 0.50 -40.05
CA LYS A 23 25.67 0.24 -40.47
C LYS A 23 24.83 -0.20 -39.28
N SER A 24 23.54 0.10 -39.29
CA SER A 24 22.58 -0.46 -38.34
C SER A 24 21.35 -0.99 -39.06
N ILE A 25 20.73 -1.99 -38.45
CA ILE A 25 19.43 -2.49 -38.91
C ILE A 25 18.34 -1.49 -38.53
N SER A 26 17.56 -1.06 -39.53
CA SER A 26 16.24 -0.46 -39.37
C SER A 26 15.17 -1.46 -39.82
N ARG A 27 14.08 -1.59 -39.05
CA ARG A 27 12.95 -2.51 -39.33
C ARG A 27 11.72 -1.80 -39.88
N PHE A 28 11.66 -0.49 -39.73
CA PHE A 28 10.50 0.34 -40.07
C PHE A 28 10.99 1.43 -41.01
N SER A 29 10.94 1.13 -42.32
CA SER A 29 11.34 2.03 -43.39
C SER A 29 10.40 1.82 -44.58
N GLN A 30 9.88 2.89 -45.15
CA GLN A 30 9.11 2.83 -46.39
C GLN A 30 9.96 2.26 -47.55
N PRO A 31 9.35 1.60 -48.56
CA PRO A 31 7.92 1.27 -48.68
C PRO A 31 7.46 0.00 -47.93
N ASN A 32 8.40 -0.85 -47.45
CA ASN A 32 8.07 -2.14 -46.82
C ASN A 32 8.33 -2.13 -45.30
N CYS A 33 7.29 -1.84 -44.53
CA CYS A 33 7.29 -2.00 -43.08
C CYS A 33 7.57 -3.46 -42.69
N ARG A 34 8.43 -3.69 -41.69
CA ARG A 34 8.89 -5.01 -41.18
C ARG A 34 9.98 -5.72 -41.98
N THR A 35 10.51 -5.12 -43.06
CA THR A 35 11.73 -5.63 -43.69
C THR A 35 12.97 -5.10 -42.97
N GLN A 36 13.92 -5.98 -42.66
CA GLN A 36 15.21 -5.56 -42.08
C GLN A 36 16.06 -4.95 -43.18
N LYS A 37 16.29 -3.63 -43.12
CA LYS A 37 17.20 -2.92 -44.02
C LYS A 37 18.42 -2.44 -43.26
N LEU A 38 19.60 -2.61 -43.86
CA LEU A 38 20.84 -2.05 -43.35
C LEU A 38 20.94 -0.58 -43.80
N LYS A 39 20.95 0.34 -42.84
CA LYS A 39 21.17 1.76 -43.06
C LYS A 39 22.59 2.12 -42.64
N ALA A 40 23.36 2.79 -43.49
CA ALA A 40 24.65 3.36 -43.11
C ALA A 40 24.40 4.55 -42.17
N ILE A 41 25.01 4.51 -40.99
CA ILE A 41 24.94 5.56 -39.97
C ILE A 41 26.11 6.51 -40.16
N ASN A 42 27.32 5.97 -40.29
CA ASN A 42 28.53 6.75 -40.22
C ASN A 42 29.62 6.16 -41.11
N TYR A 43 30.53 7.02 -41.57
CA TYR A 43 31.64 6.68 -42.43
C TYR A 43 32.93 7.06 -41.73
N PHE A 44 33.92 6.17 -41.76
CA PHE A 44 35.24 6.45 -41.25
C PHE A 44 36.12 6.97 -42.38
N SER A 45 36.75 8.13 -42.16
CA SER A 45 37.73 8.70 -43.09
C SER A 45 39.13 8.23 -42.71
N GLU A 46 39.74 7.40 -43.54
CA GLU A 46 41.09 6.87 -43.31
C GLU A 46 42.17 7.95 -43.41
N THR A 47 41.95 9.02 -44.19
CA THR A 47 42.93 10.12 -44.35
C THR A 47 43.07 10.99 -43.10
N ASN A 48 41.97 11.23 -42.41
CA ASN A 48 41.92 12.11 -41.23
C ASN A 48 41.80 11.32 -39.92
N LEU A 49 41.78 9.98 -39.98
CA LEU A 49 41.57 9.06 -38.86
C LEU A 49 40.37 9.45 -37.98
N LYS A 50 39.29 9.94 -38.59
CA LYS A 50 38.11 10.46 -37.89
C LYS A 50 36.82 9.97 -38.53
N TRP A 51 35.81 9.79 -37.69
CA TRP A 51 34.44 9.54 -38.13
C TRP A 51 33.81 10.82 -38.67
N SER A 52 32.95 10.66 -39.68
CA SER A 52 32.27 11.79 -40.33
C SER A 52 31.24 12.47 -39.43
N SER A 53 30.69 11.75 -38.43
CA SER A 53 29.71 12.26 -37.47
C SER A 53 30.01 11.74 -36.06
N SER A 54 29.56 12.46 -35.04
CA SER A 54 29.53 11.99 -33.65
C SER A 54 28.35 11.06 -33.35
N GLN A 55 27.38 10.93 -34.27
CA GLN A 55 26.23 10.04 -34.14
C GLN A 55 26.61 8.62 -34.54
N PHE A 56 26.81 7.75 -33.55
CA PHE A 56 27.11 6.33 -33.74
C PHE A 56 25.87 5.43 -33.66
N PHE A 57 24.75 5.96 -33.18
CA PHE A 57 23.51 5.24 -33.02
C PHE A 57 22.41 5.91 -33.83
N LEU A 58 21.52 5.08 -34.38
CA LEU A 58 20.34 5.58 -35.08
C LEU A 58 19.22 5.78 -34.05
N ASP A 59 18.54 6.92 -34.09
CA ASP A 59 17.30 7.12 -33.35
C ASP A 59 16.19 6.30 -34.02
N LYS A 60 15.92 5.12 -33.44
CA LYS A 60 14.97 4.13 -34.00
C LYS A 60 13.53 4.36 -33.55
N ILE A 61 13.29 5.32 -32.67
CA ILE A 61 12.02 5.49 -31.94
C ILE A 61 11.30 6.78 -32.35
N ASP A 62 12.00 7.75 -32.96
CA ASP A 62 11.44 9.07 -33.24
C ASP A 62 10.37 9.06 -34.34
N ASN A 63 10.48 8.19 -35.34
CA ASN A 63 9.53 8.15 -36.45
C ASN A 63 9.45 6.77 -37.11
N PHE A 64 8.27 6.17 -37.06
CA PHE A 64 7.96 4.87 -37.67
C PHE A 64 7.34 4.98 -39.07
N GLN A 65 7.28 6.18 -39.65
CA GLN A 65 6.89 6.44 -41.04
C GLN A 65 5.50 5.91 -41.41
N GLY A 66 4.56 5.92 -40.46
CA GLY A 66 3.19 5.43 -40.63
C GLY A 66 3.05 3.91 -40.58
N CYS A 67 4.12 3.16 -40.29
CA CYS A 67 4.07 1.70 -40.25
C CYS A 67 3.11 1.15 -39.18
N GLU A 68 2.45 0.04 -39.49
CA GLU A 68 1.58 -0.68 -38.54
C GLU A 68 2.41 -1.49 -37.54
N ILE A 69 2.25 -1.19 -36.26
CA ILE A 69 2.92 -1.87 -35.16
C ILE A 69 1.94 -2.78 -34.42
N ILE A 70 2.29 -4.06 -34.30
CA ILE A 70 1.47 -5.05 -33.61
C ILE A 70 1.88 -5.14 -32.15
N PHE A 71 1.01 -4.65 -31.27
CA PHE A 71 1.14 -4.78 -29.82
C PHE A 71 0.43 -6.04 -29.34
N GLY A 72 1.18 -6.90 -28.66
CA GLY A 72 0.68 -8.14 -28.07
C GLY A 72 0.73 -8.12 -26.55
N GLY A 73 -0.24 -8.76 -25.90
CA GLY A 73 -0.29 -8.83 -24.45
C GLY A 73 -1.33 -9.80 -23.92
N PHE A 74 -1.51 -9.79 -22.60
CA PHE A 74 -2.56 -10.54 -21.91
C PHE A 74 -3.63 -9.60 -21.40
N PHE A 75 -4.89 -10.04 -21.46
CA PHE A 75 -5.98 -9.32 -20.79
C PHE A 75 -5.83 -9.44 -19.28
N ARG A 76 -5.75 -8.31 -18.60
CA ARG A 76 -5.68 -8.19 -17.14
C ARG A 76 -6.16 -6.80 -16.73
N PHE A 77 -7.23 -6.74 -15.96
CA PHE A 77 -7.68 -5.50 -15.35
C PHE A 77 -6.63 -4.98 -14.34
N PRO A 78 -6.36 -3.65 -14.27
CA PRO A 78 -6.88 -2.56 -15.11
C PRO A 78 -6.01 -2.25 -16.35
N PHE A 79 -5.02 -3.09 -16.66
CA PHE A 79 -4.02 -2.83 -17.70
C PHE A 79 -4.55 -2.97 -19.13
N ALA A 80 -5.35 -4.00 -19.39
CA ALA A 80 -6.04 -4.22 -20.66
C ALA A 80 -7.23 -5.16 -20.44
N TYR A 81 -8.43 -4.72 -20.79
CA TYR A 81 -9.66 -5.50 -20.68
C TYR A 81 -10.61 -5.18 -21.83
N GLU A 82 -11.62 -6.02 -22.00
CA GLU A 82 -12.67 -5.84 -22.99
C GLU A 82 -13.82 -5.10 -22.33
N GLU A 83 -14.29 -4.03 -22.98
CA GLU A 83 -15.41 -3.22 -22.55
C GLU A 83 -16.48 -3.25 -23.65
N LEU A 84 -17.71 -3.54 -23.25
CA LEU A 84 -18.84 -3.57 -24.17
C LEU A 84 -19.37 -2.14 -24.34
N GLN A 85 -19.35 -1.62 -25.56
CA GLN A 85 -19.97 -0.34 -25.87
C GLN A 85 -21.48 -0.50 -26.10
N GLU A 86 -22.21 0.61 -26.02
CA GLU A 86 -23.66 0.70 -26.30
C GLU A 86 -24.04 0.09 -27.67
N ASN A 87 -23.15 0.22 -28.66
CA ASN A 87 -23.32 -0.33 -30.01
C ASN A 87 -23.09 -1.85 -30.09
N LYS A 88 -23.01 -2.57 -28.97
CA LYS A 88 -22.65 -4.00 -28.86
C LYS A 88 -21.27 -4.35 -29.45
N THR A 89 -20.43 -3.35 -29.71
CA THR A 89 -19.04 -3.52 -30.13
C THR A 89 -18.15 -3.70 -28.92
N ILE A 90 -17.21 -4.64 -28.99
CA ILE A 90 -16.21 -4.84 -27.95
C ILE A 90 -15.04 -3.91 -28.22
N LYS A 91 -14.82 -2.93 -27.35
CA LYS A 91 -13.63 -2.08 -27.37
C LYS A 91 -12.62 -2.61 -26.36
N ILE A 92 -11.36 -2.71 -26.76
CA ILE A 92 -10.28 -3.04 -25.84
C ILE A 92 -9.82 -1.73 -25.19
N THR A 93 -9.92 -1.65 -23.87
CA THR A 93 -9.56 -0.46 -23.07
C THR A 93 -8.64 -0.84 -21.91
N GLY A 94 -8.02 0.16 -21.28
CA GLY A 94 -7.16 -0.01 -20.12
C GLY A 94 -5.84 0.75 -20.22
N TYR A 95 -5.13 0.84 -19.10
CA TYR A 95 -3.96 1.71 -18.94
C TYR A 95 -2.89 1.52 -20.03
N ASN A 96 -2.54 0.28 -20.38
CA ASN A 96 -1.52 0.03 -21.40
C ASN A 96 -2.02 0.36 -22.81
N VAL A 97 -3.32 0.24 -23.07
CA VAL A 97 -3.94 0.51 -24.37
C VAL A 97 -3.99 2.02 -24.61
N ASP A 98 -4.40 2.77 -23.59
CA ASP A 98 -4.45 4.22 -23.64
C ASP A 98 -3.04 4.80 -23.85
N LEU A 99 -2.03 4.25 -23.16
CA LEU A 99 -0.64 4.64 -23.35
C LEU A 99 -0.16 4.44 -24.79
N ILE A 100 -0.53 3.33 -25.43
CA ILE A 100 -0.16 3.07 -26.85
C ILE A 100 -0.77 4.11 -27.77
N ASN A 101 -2.04 4.42 -27.55
CA ASN A 101 -2.77 5.38 -28.37
C ASN A 101 -2.23 6.80 -28.18
N ILE A 102 -1.80 7.16 -26.97
CA ILE A 102 -1.17 8.44 -26.67
C ILE A 102 0.19 8.57 -27.38
N ILE A 103 0.99 7.49 -27.43
CA ILE A 103 2.34 7.52 -28.04
C ILE A 103 2.29 7.46 -29.59
N ALA A 104 1.23 6.88 -30.15
CA ALA A 104 1.05 6.72 -31.60
C ALA A 104 1.26 7.98 -32.44
N PRO A 105 0.65 9.14 -32.12
CA PRO A 105 0.86 10.37 -32.88
C PRO A 105 2.30 10.90 -32.77
N TYR A 106 2.95 10.76 -31.61
CA TYR A 106 4.30 11.29 -31.40
C TYR A 106 5.38 10.55 -32.18
N ALA A 107 5.25 9.23 -32.31
CA ALA A 107 6.23 8.43 -33.05
C ALA A 107 5.74 8.04 -34.47
N ASN A 108 4.63 8.61 -34.92
CA ASN A 108 4.09 8.47 -36.27
C ASN A 108 3.93 7.00 -36.73
N TYR A 109 3.12 6.23 -36.00
CA TYR A 109 2.76 4.84 -36.34
C TYR A 109 1.26 4.56 -36.24
N THR A 110 0.82 3.47 -36.90
CA THR A 110 -0.54 2.95 -36.76
C THR A 110 -0.58 1.78 -35.79
N VAL A 111 -1.61 1.72 -34.96
CA VAL A 111 -1.72 0.78 -33.84
C VAL A 111 -2.53 -0.45 -34.24
N LYS A 112 -1.98 -1.65 -34.00
CA LYS A 112 -2.75 -2.90 -34.04
C LYS A 112 -2.63 -3.67 -32.73
N ILE A 113 -3.76 -3.85 -32.07
CA ILE A 113 -3.85 -4.47 -30.75
C ILE A 113 -4.23 -5.94 -30.89
N SER A 114 -3.41 -6.86 -30.37
CA SER A 114 -3.71 -8.29 -30.34
C SER A 114 -3.44 -8.87 -28.95
N PHE A 115 -4.42 -8.72 -28.07
CA PHE A 115 -4.38 -9.29 -26.73
C PHE A 115 -5.07 -10.66 -26.71
N SER A 116 -4.61 -11.54 -25.83
CA SER A 116 -5.20 -12.89 -25.70
C SER A 116 -5.50 -13.23 -24.25
N LYS A 117 -6.61 -13.94 -24.03
CA LYS A 117 -6.99 -14.51 -22.73
C LYS A 117 -6.23 -15.81 -22.42
N ARG A 118 -5.66 -16.48 -23.43
CA ARG A 118 -4.95 -17.78 -23.30
C ARG A 118 -3.48 -17.65 -23.72
N ARG A 119 -2.67 -18.70 -23.45
CA ARG A 119 -1.27 -18.80 -23.89
C ARG A 119 -1.17 -18.38 -25.36
N LEU A 120 -0.32 -17.38 -25.63
CA LEU A 120 -0.09 -16.88 -26.97
C LEU A 120 0.49 -18.03 -27.81
N ARG A 121 -0.30 -18.58 -28.74
CA ARG A 121 0.23 -19.33 -29.89
C ARG A 121 1.24 -18.45 -30.61
N LYS A 122 2.19 -19.04 -31.36
CA LYS A 122 3.30 -18.43 -32.14
C LYS A 122 2.87 -17.26 -33.06
N ARG A 123 2.32 -16.18 -32.51
CA ARG A 123 2.03 -14.93 -33.20
C ARG A 123 3.27 -14.06 -33.05
N ARG A 124 3.73 -13.50 -34.18
CA ARG A 124 4.78 -12.49 -34.18
C ARG A 124 4.15 -11.17 -33.74
N PHE A 125 4.58 -10.68 -32.58
CA PHE A 125 4.29 -9.34 -32.11
C PHE A 125 5.53 -8.49 -32.35
N ASP A 126 5.33 -7.25 -32.78
CA ASP A 126 6.42 -6.28 -32.89
C ASP A 126 6.83 -5.83 -31.48
N VAL A 127 5.82 -5.61 -30.62
CA VAL A 127 6.01 -5.25 -29.22
C VAL A 127 5.15 -6.13 -28.31
N PHE A 128 5.76 -6.70 -27.28
CA PHE A 128 5.07 -7.54 -26.30
C PHE A 128 5.00 -6.86 -24.92
N ILE A 129 3.79 -6.77 -24.39
CA ILE A 129 3.47 -6.18 -23.09
C ILE A 129 3.16 -7.28 -22.09
N SER A 130 4.15 -7.56 -21.24
CA SER A 130 4.03 -8.52 -20.16
C SER A 130 3.39 -7.86 -18.93
N PRO A 131 2.47 -8.49 -18.20
CA PRO A 131 2.08 -8.01 -16.88
C PRO A 131 3.22 -8.19 -15.83
N PRO A 132 3.17 -7.44 -14.70
CA PRO A 132 4.22 -7.38 -13.67
C PRO A 132 4.76 -8.73 -13.19
N LEU A 133 3.87 -9.70 -13.06
CA LEU A 133 4.13 -10.97 -12.38
C LEU A 133 4.58 -12.09 -13.32
N LEU A 134 4.96 -11.80 -14.56
CA LEU A 134 5.47 -12.82 -15.51
C LEU A 134 6.94 -12.61 -15.86
N LEU A 135 7.64 -11.70 -15.18
CA LEU A 135 8.98 -11.29 -15.56
C LEU A 135 10.03 -12.39 -15.47
N HIS A 136 10.02 -13.19 -14.42
CA HIS A 136 11.12 -14.12 -14.18
C HIS A 136 11.20 -15.23 -15.26
N HIS A 137 10.05 -15.65 -15.80
CA HIS A 137 9.99 -16.55 -16.95
C HIS A 137 10.31 -15.87 -18.30
N VAL A 138 10.06 -14.56 -18.42
CA VAL A 138 10.53 -13.77 -19.57
C VAL A 138 12.04 -13.60 -19.50
N GLN A 139 12.61 -13.58 -18.28
CA GLN A 139 14.05 -13.52 -18.01
C GLN A 139 14.80 -14.75 -18.51
N LYS A 140 14.25 -15.95 -18.33
CA LYS A 140 14.84 -17.17 -18.90
C LYS A 140 14.69 -17.30 -20.42
N ARG A 141 13.83 -16.51 -21.08
CA ARG A 141 13.69 -16.44 -22.57
C ARG A 141 14.51 -15.30 -23.19
N HIS A 142 15.57 -14.86 -22.53
CA HIS A 142 16.29 -13.62 -22.85
C HIS A 142 17.26 -13.63 -24.03
N HIS A 143 17.47 -14.76 -24.71
CA HIS A 143 18.41 -14.80 -25.83
C HIS A 143 18.03 -13.95 -27.05
N PHE A 144 16.80 -13.41 -27.15
CA PHE A 144 16.33 -12.78 -28.41
C PHE A 144 15.70 -11.36 -28.33
N ASN A 145 15.49 -10.74 -27.16
CA ASN A 145 14.99 -9.34 -27.17
C ASN A 145 15.39 -8.50 -25.94
N MET A 146 15.59 -7.19 -26.13
CA MET A 146 16.04 -6.27 -25.09
C MET A 146 14.86 -5.65 -24.34
N PRO A 147 14.83 -5.68 -22.99
CA PRO A 147 13.84 -4.95 -22.21
C PRO A 147 14.09 -3.43 -22.27
N THR A 148 13.02 -2.64 -22.26
CA THR A 148 13.06 -1.19 -22.06
C THR A 148 12.98 -0.84 -20.57
N GLN A 149 13.07 0.44 -20.25
CA GLN A 149 12.87 0.94 -18.90
C GLN A 149 11.45 0.63 -18.39
N ALA A 150 11.33 0.39 -17.09
CA ALA A 150 10.06 0.12 -16.47
C ALA A 150 9.21 1.39 -16.38
N ILE A 151 7.98 1.32 -16.88
CA ILE A 151 7.03 2.43 -16.86
C ILE A 151 6.40 2.59 -15.48
N HIS A 152 6.27 1.49 -14.72
CA HIS A 152 5.69 1.48 -13.39
C HIS A 152 6.38 0.46 -12.47
N TYR A 153 6.82 0.96 -11.32
CA TYR A 153 7.31 0.18 -10.17
C TYR A 153 6.16 -0.09 -9.18
N GLU A 154 5.88 -1.35 -8.88
CA GLU A 154 4.96 -1.75 -7.82
C GLU A 154 5.66 -2.74 -6.90
N SER A 155 5.50 -2.55 -5.59
CA SER A 155 5.98 -3.50 -4.59
C SER A 155 4.98 -4.66 -4.43
N VAL A 156 5.48 -5.83 -4.04
CA VAL A 156 4.63 -6.95 -3.65
C VAL A 156 3.87 -6.53 -2.38
N ARG A 157 2.54 -6.62 -2.42
CA ARG A 157 1.66 -6.32 -1.30
C ARG A 157 0.84 -7.56 -0.95
N ALA A 158 0.79 -7.89 0.33
CA ALA A 158 -0.14 -8.89 0.85
C ALA A 158 -1.49 -8.23 1.10
N ILE A 159 -2.55 -8.85 0.61
CA ILE A 159 -3.92 -8.41 0.88
C ILE A 159 -4.46 -9.30 2.00
N VAL A 160 -4.75 -8.69 3.14
CA VAL A 160 -5.30 -9.37 4.33
C VAL A 160 -6.78 -9.02 4.42
N PRO A 161 -7.66 -9.96 4.84
CA PRO A 161 -9.08 -9.69 5.02
C PRO A 161 -9.35 -8.50 5.95
N PRO A 162 -10.53 -7.85 5.80
CA PRO A 162 -10.91 -6.74 6.66
C PRO A 162 -10.99 -7.19 8.12
N ARG A 163 -10.55 -6.29 9.01
CA ARG A 163 -10.48 -6.54 10.45
C ARG A 163 -11.85 -6.38 11.10
N GLU A 164 -12.07 -7.13 12.18
CA GLU A 164 -13.22 -6.96 13.05
C GLU A 164 -13.23 -5.55 13.68
N SER A 165 -14.41 -4.94 13.70
CA SER A 165 -14.68 -3.71 14.43
C SER A 165 -14.90 -4.00 15.91
N TYR A 166 -14.57 -3.03 16.77
CA TYR A 166 -14.95 -3.11 18.18
C TYR A 166 -16.46 -3.00 18.35
N THR A 167 -17.02 -3.74 19.30
CA THR A 167 -18.43 -3.57 19.69
C THR A 167 -18.64 -2.21 20.36
N SER A 168 -19.86 -1.68 20.33
CA SER A 168 -20.17 -0.38 20.94
C SER A 168 -19.83 -0.33 22.44
N PHE A 169 -20.02 -1.44 23.17
CA PHE A 169 -19.66 -1.54 24.58
C PHE A 169 -18.15 -1.66 24.80
N GLU A 170 -17.42 -2.41 23.97
CA GLU A 170 -15.95 -2.48 24.04
C GLU A 170 -15.32 -1.09 23.85
N LYS A 171 -15.90 -0.24 22.99
CA LYS A 171 -15.44 1.13 22.77
C LYS A 171 -15.52 2.00 24.02
N LEU A 172 -16.50 1.78 24.91
CA LEU A 172 -16.64 2.54 26.16
C LEU A 172 -15.50 2.24 27.14
N LEU A 173 -15.09 0.98 27.23
CA LEU A 173 -13.97 0.58 28.09
C LEU A 173 -12.60 0.98 27.52
N LEU A 174 -12.53 1.26 26.22
CA LEU A 174 -11.32 1.68 25.53
C LEU A 174 -10.96 3.16 25.75
N ALA A 175 -11.84 3.94 26.37
CA ALA A 175 -11.62 5.36 26.65
C ALA A 175 -10.36 5.62 27.50
N PHE A 176 -10.00 4.65 28.35
CA PHE A 176 -8.79 4.68 29.16
C PHE A 176 -7.97 3.40 29.00
N ASP A 177 -6.65 3.56 29.05
CA ASP A 177 -5.73 2.43 29.07
C ASP A 177 -5.83 1.65 30.40
N LYS A 178 -5.44 0.38 30.36
CA LYS A 178 -5.39 -0.51 31.53
C LYS A 178 -4.77 0.12 32.79
N PRO A 179 -3.58 0.78 32.74
CA PRO A 179 -3.00 1.41 33.93
C PRO A 179 -3.89 2.50 34.55
N VAL A 180 -4.60 3.28 33.74
CA VAL A 180 -5.48 4.36 34.23
C VAL A 180 -6.69 3.75 34.95
N TRP A 181 -7.30 2.70 34.37
CA TRP A 181 -8.35 1.94 35.05
C TRP A 181 -7.87 1.35 36.37
N SER A 182 -6.66 0.79 36.42
CA SER A 182 -6.06 0.30 37.67
C SER A 182 -5.92 1.41 38.72
N LEU A 183 -5.45 2.60 38.33
CA LEU A 183 -5.32 3.74 39.26
C LEU A 183 -6.67 4.21 39.81
N ILE A 184 -7.70 4.26 38.96
CA ILE A 184 -9.07 4.60 39.41
C ILE A 184 -9.55 3.57 40.45
N ILE A 185 -9.42 2.28 40.14
CA ILE A 185 -9.81 1.19 41.06
C ILE A 185 -9.04 1.28 42.38
N ILE A 186 -7.72 1.51 42.34
CA ILE A 186 -6.88 1.68 43.53
C ILE A 186 -7.34 2.87 44.38
N THR A 187 -7.67 4.00 43.74
CA THR A 187 -8.13 5.21 44.45
C THR A 187 -9.45 4.96 45.18
N PHE A 188 -10.39 4.26 44.54
CA PHE A 188 -11.63 3.82 45.18
C PHE A 188 -11.40 2.80 46.29
N ALA A 189 -10.56 1.80 46.05
CA ALA A 189 -10.22 0.80 47.05
C ALA A 189 -9.61 1.45 48.30
N LEU A 190 -8.70 2.42 48.13
CA LEU A 190 -8.10 3.16 49.23
C LEU A 190 -9.15 3.97 50.00
N ALA A 191 -10.08 4.64 49.30
CA ALA A 191 -11.19 5.34 49.94
C ALA A 191 -12.08 4.40 50.77
N PHE A 192 -12.42 3.21 50.26
CA PHE A 192 -13.20 2.21 50.99
C PHE A 192 -12.41 1.61 52.16
N ILE A 193 -11.12 1.33 51.99
CA ILE A 193 -10.24 0.84 53.08
C ILE A 193 -10.20 1.86 54.22
N VAL A 194 -10.03 3.15 53.91
CA VAL A 194 -10.06 4.21 54.92
C VAL A 194 -11.40 4.24 55.64
N ILE A 195 -12.52 4.13 54.93
CA ILE A 195 -13.86 4.07 55.54
C ILE A 195 -14.03 2.84 56.44
N ILE A 196 -13.52 1.68 56.03
CA ILE A 196 -13.57 0.44 56.81
C ILE A 196 -12.73 0.57 58.08
N ILE A 197 -11.50 1.06 57.99
CA ILE A 197 -10.62 1.28 59.15
C ILE A 197 -11.28 2.27 60.13
N LEU A 198 -11.84 3.37 59.63
CA LEU A 198 -12.55 4.35 60.44
C LEU A 198 -13.81 3.81 61.12
N ARG A 199 -14.36 2.68 60.65
CA ARG A 199 -15.47 1.99 61.32
C ARG A 199 -15.01 1.31 62.62
N PHE A 200 -13.77 0.86 62.69
CA PHE A 200 -13.17 0.23 63.87
C PHE A 200 -12.53 1.24 64.85
N CYS A 201 -12.32 2.49 64.42
CA CYS A 201 -11.76 3.55 65.26
C CYS A 201 -12.79 4.20 66.20
N PRO A 202 -12.36 4.83 67.30
CA PRO A 202 -13.23 5.58 68.20
C PRO A 202 -13.94 6.74 67.49
N ARG A 203 -15.15 7.08 67.98
CA ARG A 203 -16.07 8.07 67.37
C ARG A 203 -15.41 9.42 67.09
N PHE A 204 -14.46 9.86 67.93
CA PHE A 204 -13.75 11.12 67.75
C PHE A 204 -12.97 11.20 66.43
N ILE A 205 -12.27 10.12 66.05
CA ILE A 205 -11.47 10.04 64.81
C ILE A 205 -12.40 9.95 63.59
N ARG A 206 -13.47 9.16 63.70
CA ARG A 206 -14.49 9.04 62.64
C ARG A 206 -15.16 10.39 62.34
N GLU A 207 -15.54 11.14 63.37
CA GLU A 207 -16.14 12.47 63.22
C GLU A 207 -15.14 13.54 62.75
N PHE A 208 -13.83 13.30 62.89
CA PHE A 208 -12.79 14.18 62.38
C PHE A 208 -12.64 14.05 60.85
N VAL A 209 -12.62 12.82 60.33
CA VAL A 209 -12.35 12.55 58.90
C VAL A 209 -13.61 12.61 58.04
N ILE A 210 -14.72 11.99 58.48
CA ILE A 210 -15.95 11.86 57.68
C ILE A 210 -16.95 13.00 57.98
N GLY A 211 -16.91 13.55 59.20
CA GLY A 211 -17.87 14.53 59.70
C GLY A 211 -18.98 13.91 60.57
N ARG A 212 -19.69 14.77 61.32
CA ARG A 212 -20.78 14.35 62.22
C ARG A 212 -22.05 14.00 61.45
N ASN A 213 -22.78 12.98 61.91
CA ASN A 213 -24.09 12.52 61.39
C ASN A 213 -24.10 11.92 59.96
N VAL A 214 -22.96 11.44 59.46
CA VAL A 214 -22.93 10.69 58.19
C VAL A 214 -23.22 9.21 58.45
N LYS A 215 -24.41 8.75 58.05
CA LYS A 215 -24.85 7.35 58.21
C LYS A 215 -24.18 6.41 57.19
N GLU A 216 -24.02 6.86 55.94
CA GLU A 216 -23.55 6.01 54.83
C GLU A 216 -22.37 6.66 54.07
N PRO A 217 -21.14 6.62 54.63
CA PRO A 217 -19.97 7.26 54.02
C PRO A 217 -19.57 6.65 52.67
N ALA A 218 -19.80 5.35 52.47
CA ALA A 218 -19.51 4.65 51.22
C ALA A 218 -20.37 5.15 50.05
N LEU A 219 -21.68 5.34 50.28
CA LEU A 219 -22.58 5.90 49.26
C LEU A 219 -22.25 7.36 48.96
N ASN A 220 -21.86 8.13 49.98
CA ASN A 220 -21.45 9.52 49.78
C ASN A 220 -20.25 9.65 48.83
N VAL A 221 -19.28 8.73 48.87
CA VAL A 221 -18.16 8.68 47.92
C VAL A 221 -18.63 8.38 46.50
N LEU A 222 -19.55 7.41 46.33
CA LEU A 222 -20.11 7.09 45.02
C LEU A 222 -20.92 8.25 44.44
N ILE A 223 -21.80 8.86 45.25
CA ILE A 223 -22.63 10.01 44.90
C ILE A 223 -21.73 11.19 44.48
N ALA A 224 -20.67 11.47 45.22
CA ALA A 224 -19.71 12.53 44.87
C ALA A 224 -18.91 12.21 43.60
N PHE A 225 -18.62 10.94 43.32
CA PHE A 225 -17.96 10.55 42.08
C PHE A 225 -18.86 10.74 40.85
N PHE A 226 -20.13 10.33 40.94
CA PHE A 226 -21.11 10.60 39.89
C PHE A 226 -21.50 12.09 39.79
N GLY A 227 -21.07 12.91 40.75
CA GLY A 227 -21.30 14.35 40.83
C GLY A 227 -22.71 14.73 41.23
N VAL A 228 -23.39 13.84 41.95
CA VAL A 228 -24.65 14.14 42.61
C VAL A 228 -24.34 14.92 43.88
N GLY A 229 -25.14 15.95 44.18
CA GLY A 229 -24.98 16.76 45.38
C GLY A 229 -25.25 15.95 46.66
N GLN A 230 -24.44 16.17 47.70
CA GLN A 230 -24.67 15.57 49.01
C GLN A 230 -25.63 16.45 49.84
N THR A 231 -26.55 15.82 50.55
CA THR A 231 -27.54 16.51 51.40
C THR A 231 -26.96 17.03 52.72
N ILE A 232 -25.84 16.47 53.18
CA ILE A 232 -25.18 16.84 54.43
C ILE A 232 -23.71 17.15 54.14
N LEU A 233 -23.33 18.41 54.34
CA LEU A 233 -21.96 18.90 54.10
C LEU A 233 -21.12 18.78 55.37
N PRO A 234 -19.83 18.37 55.26
CA PRO A 234 -18.94 18.32 56.41
C PRO A 234 -18.69 19.74 56.96
N ARG A 235 -18.79 19.90 58.29
CA ARG A 235 -18.55 21.19 58.98
C ARG A 235 -17.08 21.50 59.24
N ARG A 236 -16.21 20.49 59.33
CA ARG A 236 -14.78 20.65 59.69
C ARG A 236 -13.90 20.94 58.47
N ASN A 237 -12.86 21.76 58.64
CA ASN A 237 -11.97 22.21 57.55
C ASN A 237 -11.24 21.04 56.85
N PHE A 238 -10.74 20.05 57.60
CA PHE A 238 -10.05 18.89 57.02
C PHE A 238 -10.97 18.06 56.10
N ALA A 239 -12.16 17.69 56.59
CA ALA A 239 -13.15 16.94 55.83
C ALA A 239 -13.66 17.73 54.60
N ARG A 240 -13.77 19.07 54.70
CA ARG A 240 -14.11 19.93 53.55
C ARG A 240 -13.03 19.92 52.47
N ILE A 241 -11.76 20.07 52.85
CA ILE A 241 -10.65 20.04 51.89
C ILE A 241 -10.59 18.68 51.20
N LEU A 242 -10.74 17.59 51.96
CA LEU A 242 -10.76 16.23 51.41
C LEU A 242 -11.91 16.04 50.42
N LEU A 243 -13.13 16.49 50.77
CA LEU A 243 -14.29 16.44 49.88
C LEU A 243 -14.05 17.26 48.60
N ILE A 244 -13.50 18.48 48.72
CA ILE A 244 -13.22 19.35 47.57
C ILE A 244 -12.19 18.70 46.64
N MET A 245 -11.09 18.16 47.19
CA MET A 245 -10.08 17.46 46.40
C MET A 245 -10.66 16.23 45.68
N PHE A 246 -11.52 15.48 46.35
CA PHE A 246 -12.19 14.32 45.76
C PHE A 246 -13.19 14.72 44.65
N ILE A 247 -13.93 15.82 44.82
CA ILE A 247 -14.82 16.36 43.80
C ILE A 247 -14.03 16.86 42.59
N LEU A 248 -12.90 17.55 42.80
CA LEU A 248 -12.02 17.98 41.71
C LEU A 248 -11.45 16.78 40.95
N TYR A 249 -11.00 15.74 41.66
CA TYR A 249 -10.57 14.49 41.06
C TYR A 249 -11.70 13.84 40.22
N SER A 250 -12.91 13.72 40.77
CA SER A 250 -14.03 13.11 40.04
C SER A 250 -14.46 13.93 38.82
N LEU A 251 -14.34 15.26 38.88
CA LEU A 251 -14.60 16.16 37.76
C LEU A 251 -13.57 15.94 36.64
N ILE A 252 -12.28 15.88 36.96
CA ILE A 252 -11.20 15.65 35.99
C ILE A 252 -11.37 14.30 35.30
N ILE A 253 -11.58 13.22 36.06
CA ILE A 253 -11.72 11.88 35.49
C ILE A 253 -12.96 11.78 34.60
N ARG A 254 -14.10 12.34 35.01
CA ARG A 254 -15.34 12.29 34.20
C ARG A 254 -15.22 13.09 32.91
N THR A 255 -14.66 14.30 32.97
CA THR A 255 -14.49 15.15 31.78
C THR A 255 -13.52 14.52 30.78
N ALA A 256 -12.40 13.96 31.27
CA ALA A 256 -11.46 13.23 30.44
C ALA A 256 -12.09 11.99 29.80
N TYR A 257 -12.85 11.21 30.58
CA TYR A 257 -13.57 10.02 30.09
C TYR A 257 -14.59 10.38 29.01
N GLN A 258 -15.42 11.40 29.25
CA GLN A 258 -16.45 11.85 28.32
C GLN A 258 -15.84 12.34 26.99
N GLY A 259 -14.78 13.15 27.06
CA GLY A 259 -14.07 13.64 25.87
C GLY A 259 -13.48 12.51 25.02
N LYS A 260 -12.79 11.55 25.65
CA LYS A 260 -12.20 10.42 24.93
C LYS A 260 -13.22 9.41 24.43
N SER A 261 -14.26 9.13 25.22
CA SER A 261 -15.35 8.25 24.79
C SER A 261 -16.05 8.80 23.55
N PHE A 262 -16.30 10.11 23.50
CA PHE A 262 -16.91 10.75 22.32
C PHE A 262 -16.03 10.61 21.08
N GLU A 263 -14.72 10.87 21.21
CA GLU A 263 -13.74 10.68 20.13
C GLU A 263 -13.76 9.23 19.58
N PHE A 264 -13.86 8.24 20.47
CA PHE A 264 -13.86 6.83 20.09
C PHE A 264 -15.19 6.33 19.52
N LEU A 265 -16.32 6.93 19.92
CA LEU A 265 -17.62 6.61 19.36
C LEU A 265 -17.77 7.14 17.93
N GLN A 266 -17.16 8.29 17.61
CA GLN A 266 -17.15 8.84 16.25
C GLN A 266 -16.20 8.11 15.30
N LYS A 267 -15.16 7.44 15.81
CA LYS A 267 -14.16 6.75 14.99
C LYS A 267 -14.53 5.28 14.74
N ASP A 268 -14.37 4.86 13.48
CA ASP A 268 -14.40 3.45 13.09
C ASP A 268 -13.09 2.74 13.45
N MET A 269 -12.91 2.51 14.76
CA MET A 269 -11.78 1.75 15.25
C MET A 269 -11.93 0.28 14.92
N LYS A 270 -10.88 -0.26 14.30
CA LYS A 270 -10.74 -1.69 14.01
C LYS A 270 -9.68 -2.29 14.92
N ARG A 271 -9.84 -3.58 15.24
CA ARG A 271 -8.86 -4.31 16.05
C ARG A 271 -7.46 -4.29 15.39
N LYS A 272 -6.41 -4.42 16.21
CA LYS A 272 -5.03 -4.51 15.72
C LYS A 272 -4.87 -5.77 14.86
N GLY A 273 -4.71 -5.57 13.55
CA GLY A 273 -4.52 -6.65 12.59
C GLY A 273 -3.06 -7.06 12.42
N VAL A 274 -2.81 -7.95 11.47
CA VAL A 274 -1.47 -8.27 10.96
C VAL A 274 -0.90 -7.02 10.30
N GLN A 275 0.27 -6.57 10.75
CA GLN A 275 0.97 -5.44 10.14
C GLN A 275 2.23 -5.91 9.41
N THR A 276 2.86 -6.96 9.91
CA THR A 276 4.10 -7.49 9.35
C THR A 276 3.91 -8.89 8.77
N VAL A 277 4.83 -9.29 7.90
CA VAL A 277 4.87 -10.67 7.37
C VAL A 277 5.14 -11.67 8.49
N LYS A 278 5.91 -11.28 9.52
CA LYS A 278 6.16 -12.10 10.70
C LYS A 278 4.87 -12.39 11.47
N ASP A 279 4.05 -11.37 11.72
CA ASP A 279 2.74 -11.53 12.37
C ASP A 279 1.82 -12.48 11.59
N LEU A 280 1.99 -12.55 10.26
CA LEU A 280 1.20 -13.42 9.39
C LEU A 280 1.55 -14.90 9.65
N PHE A 281 2.82 -15.19 9.87
CA PHE A 281 3.31 -16.53 10.23
C PHE A 281 2.98 -16.88 11.68
N ASP A 282 3.23 -15.96 12.62
CA ASP A 282 2.96 -16.19 14.05
C ASP A 282 1.48 -16.52 14.32
N LYS A 283 0.57 -15.95 13.51
CA LYS A 283 -0.87 -16.19 13.59
C LYS A 283 -1.39 -17.30 12.67
N ASN A 284 -0.51 -18.08 12.04
CA ASN A 284 -0.84 -19.23 11.17
C ASN A 284 -1.87 -18.91 10.07
N TYR A 285 -1.73 -17.77 9.39
CA TYR A 285 -2.62 -17.46 8.27
C TYR A 285 -2.35 -18.33 7.04
N THR A 286 -3.42 -18.80 6.38
CA THR A 286 -3.32 -19.48 5.09
C THR A 286 -3.00 -18.48 3.99
N ILE A 287 -1.80 -18.55 3.42
CA ILE A 287 -1.36 -17.64 2.38
C ILE A 287 -1.80 -18.17 1.00
N TYR A 288 -2.78 -17.52 0.40
CA TYR A 288 -3.17 -17.78 -0.98
C TYR A 288 -2.27 -17.01 -1.94
N THR A 289 -1.38 -17.72 -2.61
CA THR A 289 -0.52 -17.19 -3.66
C THR A 289 -0.93 -17.74 -5.02
N ASN A 290 -0.73 -16.95 -6.07
CA ASN A 290 -0.85 -17.46 -7.44
C ASN A 290 0.19 -18.58 -7.63
N LYS A 291 -0.15 -19.64 -8.36
CA LYS A 291 0.75 -20.76 -8.68
C LYS A 291 2.15 -20.30 -9.16
N PHE A 292 2.22 -19.17 -9.86
CA PHE A 292 3.49 -18.56 -10.26
C PHE A 292 4.35 -18.06 -9.08
N LEU A 293 3.75 -17.42 -8.09
CA LEU A 293 4.47 -16.95 -6.90
C LEU A 293 4.83 -18.10 -5.98
N GLN A 294 4.02 -19.18 -5.95
CA GLN A 294 4.34 -20.38 -5.17
C GLN A 294 5.64 -21.04 -5.59
N THR A 295 5.95 -21.07 -6.88
CA THR A 295 7.20 -21.66 -7.37
C THR A 295 8.41 -20.82 -6.98
N GLU A 296 8.30 -19.49 -7.06
CA GLU A 296 9.38 -18.56 -6.69
C GLU A 296 9.64 -18.56 -5.18
N TRP A 297 8.58 -18.61 -4.36
CA TRP A 297 8.70 -18.68 -2.90
C TRP A 297 9.25 -20.01 -2.40
N LYS A 298 9.08 -21.10 -3.16
CA LYS A 298 9.71 -22.39 -2.82
C LYS A 298 11.20 -22.43 -3.19
N THR A 299 11.63 -21.65 -4.19
CA THR A 299 13.05 -21.53 -4.56
C THR A 299 13.79 -20.47 -3.74
N ALA A 300 13.07 -19.46 -3.26
CA ALA A 300 13.59 -18.53 -2.26
C ALA A 300 13.40 -19.16 -0.89
N ASP A 301 14.38 -19.95 -0.45
CA ASP A 301 14.52 -20.47 0.93
C ASP A 301 14.65 -19.31 1.94
N ILE A 302 13.60 -18.50 2.09
CA ILE A 302 13.48 -17.42 3.09
C ILE A 302 12.71 -17.96 4.33
N ILE A 303 12.46 -19.27 4.40
CA ILE A 303 11.69 -19.92 5.48
C ILE A 303 12.57 -20.93 6.27
N LYS A 304 13.87 -20.67 6.37
CA LYS A 304 14.72 -21.30 7.39
C LYS A 304 15.61 -20.26 8.06
N GLN A 305 15.00 -19.41 8.88
CA GLN A 305 15.60 -18.81 10.08
C GLN A 305 14.50 -18.22 10.95
#